data_AF-R4WAB3-F1
#
_entry.id   AF-R4WAB3-F1
#
_cell.length_a   1.000
_cell.length_b   1.000
_cell.length_c   1.000
_cell.angle_alpha   90.00
_cell.angle_beta   90.00
_cell.angle_gamma   90.00
#
_symmetry.space_group_name_H-M   'P 1'
#
loop_
_entity.id
_entity.type
_entity.pdbx_description
1 polymer ?
#
loop_
_entity_poly.entity_id
_entity_poly.type
_entity_poly.pdbx_seq_one_letter_code
_entity_poly.pdbx_strand_id
1 'polypeptide(L)'
;MVVTPLFGIPMGPELVVILLIAILLFGANKIPKLARSTGQAIGEFEKGKTKAEQELEDIRNGETDLTEIDAEGESTTETESSGTSTEESGSSE
;
A
#
# COMPACT_ATOMS: atom_id res chain seq x y z
N MET A 1 24.62 -31.88 -0.04
CA MET A 1 24.30 -31.46 1.34
C MET A 1 22.93 -30.81 1.29
N VAL A 2 21.89 -31.56 1.62
CA VAL A 2 20.52 -31.02 1.65
C VAL A 2 20.34 -30.30 2.97
N VAL A 3 20.18 -28.98 2.90
CA VAL A 3 19.82 -28.12 4.02
C VAL A 3 18.40 -28.49 4.41
N THR A 4 18.22 -29.13 5.55
CA THR A 4 16.91 -29.33 6.16
C THR A 4 16.61 -28.10 7.03
N PRO A 5 15.71 -27.19 6.62
CA PRO A 5 15.37 -26.02 7.42
C PRO A 5 14.63 -26.47 8.68
N LEU A 6 15.22 -26.11 9.81
CA LEU A 6 14.65 -26.26 11.14
C LEU A 6 13.35 -25.43 11.21
N PHE A 7 12.26 -26.13 11.47
CA PHE A 7 10.89 -25.65 11.63
C PHE A 7 10.85 -24.36 12.45
N GLY A 8 10.40 -23.27 11.83
CA GLY A 8 10.30 -21.99 12.51
C GLY A 8 9.91 -20.91 11.54
N ILE A 9 10.88 -20.19 10.99
CA ILE A 9 10.68 -19.20 9.94
C ILE A 9 11.96 -19.23 9.10
N PRO A 10 11.90 -19.44 7.77
CA PRO A 10 13.07 -19.23 6.93
C PRO A 10 13.48 -17.76 7.10
N MET A 11 14.64 -17.47 7.67
CA MET A 11 15.17 -16.10 7.82
C MET A 11 16.39 -15.89 6.91
N GLY A 12 16.51 -16.72 5.87
CA GLY A 12 17.64 -16.78 4.97
C GLY A 12 17.22 -16.64 3.50
N PRO A 13 18.07 -17.08 2.56
CA PRO A 13 17.79 -16.99 1.13
C PRO A 13 16.51 -17.75 0.71
N GLU A 14 15.99 -18.66 1.53
CA GLU A 14 14.70 -19.32 1.25
C GLU A 14 13.53 -18.34 1.19
N LEU A 15 13.52 -17.26 1.97
CA LEU A 15 12.46 -16.23 1.85
C LEU A 15 12.50 -15.52 0.53
N VAL A 16 13.70 -15.23 0.01
CA VAL A 16 13.87 -14.59 -1.29
C VAL A 16 13.34 -15.50 -2.39
N VAL A 17 13.59 -16.81 -2.31
CA VAL A 17 13.06 -17.79 -3.26
C VAL A 17 11.52 -17.85 -3.20
N ILE A 18 10.94 -17.90 -1.99
CA ILE A 18 9.48 -17.89 -1.82
C ILE A 18 8.86 -16.60 -2.36
N LEU A 19 9.47 -15.45 -2.07
CA LEU A 19 9.04 -14.14 -2.57
C LEU A 19 9.10 -14.10 -4.10
N LEU A 20 10.15 -14.65 -4.70
CA LEU A 20 10.32 -14.71 -6.15
C LEU A 20 9.23 -15.59 -6.80
N ILE A 21 8.91 -16.74 -6.21
CA ILE A 21 7.79 -17.58 -6.66
C ILE A 21 6.45 -16.83 -6.52
N ALA A 22 6.21 -16.16 -5.39
CA ALA A 22 5.00 -15.38 -5.20
C ALA A 22 4.86 -14.25 -6.24
N ILE A 23 5.96 -13.57 -6.57
CA ILE A 23 6.00 -12.54 -7.62
C ILE A 23 5.73 -13.15 -9.00
N LEU A 24 6.18 -14.37 -9.31
CA LEU A 24 5.87 -15.01 -10.59
C LEU A 24 4.39 -15.40 -10.70
N LEU A 25 3.77 -15.84 -9.61
CA LEU A 25 2.36 -16.24 -9.58
C LEU A 25 1.41 -15.02 -9.61
N PHE A 26 1.68 -14.02 -8.78
CA PHE A 26 0.80 -12.87 -8.62
C PHE A 26 1.19 -11.67 -9.51
N GLY A 27 2.46 -11.58 -9.92
CA GLY A 27 3.06 -10.47 -10.65
C GLY A 27 3.73 -9.45 -9.72
N ALA A 28 4.85 -8.86 -10.16
CA ALA A 28 5.64 -7.89 -9.39
C ALA A 28 4.83 -6.64 -8.96
N ASN A 29 3.78 -6.30 -9.72
CA ASN A 29 2.94 -5.13 -9.45
C ASN A 29 1.77 -5.42 -8.50
N LYS A 30 1.40 -6.68 -8.25
CA LYS A 30 0.19 -7.01 -7.47
C LYS A 30 0.38 -6.82 -5.97
N ILE A 31 1.47 -7.36 -5.41
CA ILE A 31 1.79 -7.20 -3.99
C ILE A 31 1.91 -5.73 -3.56
N PRO A 32 2.68 -4.86 -4.26
CA PRO A 32 2.80 -3.46 -3.86
C PRO A 32 1.49 -2.68 -4.07
N LYS A 33 0.71 -3.00 -5.11
CA LYS A 33 -0.60 -2.38 -5.34
C LYS A 33 -1.59 -2.73 -4.21
N LEU A 34 -1.61 -3.99 -3.80
CA LEU A 34 -2.46 -4.45 -2.70
C LEU A 34 -2.03 -3.86 -1.36
N ALA A 35 -0.71 -3.78 -1.11
CA ALA A 35 -0.18 -3.12 0.08
C ALA A 35 -0.54 -1.64 0.13
N ARG A 36 -0.49 -0.91 -1.00
CA ARG A 36 -0.93 0.49 -1.06
C ARG A 36 -2.41 0.66 -0.74
N SER A 37 -3.30 -0.08 -1.40
CA SER A 37 -4.74 0.06 -1.17
C SER A 37 -5.15 -0.36 0.24
N THR A 38 -4.59 -1.47 0.74
CA THR A 38 -4.83 -1.94 2.11
C THR A 38 -4.26 -0.97 3.13
N GLY A 39 -3.07 -0.41 2.88
CA GLY A 39 -2.45 0.59 3.74
C GLY A 39 -3.25 1.89 3.80
N GLN A 40 -3.79 2.36 2.67
CA GLN A 40 -4.69 3.51 2.61
C GLN A 40 -5.96 3.25 3.44
N ALA A 41 -6.61 2.10 3.25
CA ALA A 41 -7.80 1.73 3.99
C ALA A 41 -7.54 1.63 5.50
N ILE A 42 -6.42 1.03 5.92
CA ILE A 42 -6.02 0.97 7.34
C ILE A 42 -5.75 2.38 7.87
N GLY A 43 -5.05 3.24 7.12
CA GLY A 43 -4.75 4.61 7.55
C GLY A 43 -5.98 5.50 7.70
N GLU A 44 -6.95 5.39 6.79
CA GLU A 44 -8.24 6.10 6.93
C GLU A 44 -9.08 5.55 8.08
N PHE A 45 -9.05 4.23 8.29
CA PHE A 45 -9.72 3.59 9.41
C PHE A 45 -9.15 4.03 10.76
N GLU A 46 -7.82 4.11 10.90
CA GLU A 46 -7.16 4.61 12.11
C GLU A 46 -7.52 6.08 12.37
N LYS A 47 -7.51 6.95 11.34
CA LYS A 47 -7.93 8.35 11.47
C LYS A 47 -9.38 8.48 11.91
N GLY A 48 -10.28 7.71 11.31
CA GLY A 48 -11.70 7.69 11.68
C GLY A 48 -11.92 7.20 13.12
N LYS A 49 -11.18 6.17 13.53
CA LYS A 49 -11.20 5.66 14.91
C LYS A 49 -10.75 6.72 15.91
N THR A 50 -9.64 7.41 15.67
CA THR A 50 -9.15 8.48 16.56
C THR A 50 -10.13 9.64 16.65
N LYS A 51 -10.72 10.07 15.53
CA LYS A 51 -11.76 11.11 15.53
C LYS A 51 -13.00 10.70 16.34
N ALA A 52 -13.46 9.46 16.16
CA ALA A 52 -14.59 8.94 16.91
C ALA A 52 -14.30 8.87 18.42
N GLU A 53 -13.08 8.46 18.81
CA GLU A 53 -12.64 8.46 20.20
C GLU A 53 -12.60 9.87 20.81
N GLN A 54 -12.12 10.88 20.06
CA GLN A 54 -12.16 12.29 20.47
C GLN A 54 -13.60 12.81 20.63
N GLU A 55 -14.47 12.61 19.64
CA GLU A 55 -15.89 13.01 19.73
C GLU A 55 -16.58 12.38 20.95
N LEU A 56 -16.31 11.10 21.23
CA LEU A 56 -16.84 10.40 22.41
C LEU A 56 -16.34 11.00 23.72
N GLU A 57 -15.09 11.45 23.76
CA GLU A 57 -14.48 12.10 24.93
C GLU A 57 -15.02 13.52 25.12
N ASP A 58 -15.20 14.28 24.05
CA ASP A 58 -15.77 15.64 24.06
C ASP A 58 -17.24 15.62 24.52
N ILE A 59 -18.04 14.65 24.03
CA ILE A 59 -19.41 14.41 24.49
C ILE A 59 -19.43 14.04 25.98
N ARG A 60 -18.47 13.22 26.44
CA ARG A 60 -18.37 12.81 27.84
C ARG A 60 -17.96 13.97 28.76
N ASN A 61 -17.16 14.90 28.26
CA ASN A 61 -16.70 16.08 28.99
C ASN A 61 -17.67 17.27 28.90
N GLY A 62 -18.75 17.16 28.10
CA GLY A 62 -19.84 18.13 28.04
C GLY A 62 -19.53 19.39 27.23
N GLU A 63 -18.45 19.38 26.44
CA GLU A 63 -18.05 20.50 25.59
C GLU A 63 -18.48 20.20 24.15
N THR A 64 -19.60 20.80 23.73
CA THR A 64 -20.05 20.75 22.33
C THR A 64 -19.54 22.00 21.64
N ASP A 65 -18.28 21.99 21.19
CA ASP A 65 -17.78 22.99 20.25
C ASP A 65 -17.79 22.40 18.83
N LEU A 66 -18.70 22.92 18.01
CA LEU A 66 -18.86 22.52 16.61
C LEU A 66 -17.84 23.27 15.77
N THR A 67 -16.61 22.76 15.69
CA THR A 67 -15.60 23.31 14.76
C THR A 67 -15.30 22.31 13.64
N GLU A 68 -15.90 22.65 12.50
CA GLU A 68 -15.53 22.39 11.11
C GLU A 68 -14.90 21.04 10.73
N ILE A 69 -15.69 20.29 9.97
CA ILE A 69 -15.24 19.23 9.08
C ILE A 69 -14.44 19.89 7.95
N ASP A 70 -13.12 19.98 8.13
CA ASP A 70 -12.21 20.36 7.06
C ASP A 70 -12.15 19.23 6.01
N ALA A 71 -12.82 19.49 4.90
CA ALA A 71 -12.82 18.68 3.70
C ALA A 71 -11.62 19.06 2.83
N GLU A 72 -10.45 18.52 3.12
CA GLU A 72 -9.31 18.58 2.19
C GLU A 72 -9.14 17.23 1.51
N GLY A 73 -9.87 17.07 0.41
CA GLY A 73 -9.83 15.91 -0.48
C GLY A 73 -9.78 16.34 -1.94
N GLU A 74 -8.75 17.10 -2.33
CA GLU A 74 -8.39 17.25 -3.75
C GLU A 74 -6.92 16.88 -3.95
N SER A 75 -6.69 15.62 -4.28
CA SER A 75 -5.50 15.20 -5.01
C SER A 75 -5.95 14.48 -6.26
N THR A 76 -6.47 15.26 -7.21
CA THR A 76 -6.52 14.86 -8.61
C THR A 76 -5.09 14.84 -9.13
N THR A 77 -4.42 13.69 -9.05
CA THR A 77 -3.33 13.39 -9.98
C THR A 77 -3.93 12.48 -11.05
N GLU A 78 -4.38 13.12 -12.12
CA GLU A 78 -4.75 12.45 -13.36
C GLU A 78 -3.64 11.49 -13.78
N THR A 79 -4.05 10.26 -14.00
CA THR A 79 -3.35 9.32 -14.86
C THR A 79 -3.48 9.83 -16.30
N GLU A 80 -2.41 10.38 -16.86
CA GLU A 80 -2.17 10.22 -18.30
C GLU A 80 -1.09 9.17 -18.50
N SER A 81 -1.57 7.97 -18.79
CA SER A 81 -0.87 7.03 -19.62
C SER A 81 -0.83 7.63 -21.04
N SER A 82 0.35 8.02 -21.50
CA SER A 82 0.62 8.10 -22.93
C SER A 82 1.76 7.14 -23.22
N GLY A 83 1.38 5.98 -23.77
CA GLY A 83 2.32 5.15 -24.50
C GLY A 83 2.69 5.86 -25.79
N THR A 84 3.95 5.76 -26.17
CA THR A 84 4.29 5.74 -27.60
C THR A 84 5.33 4.67 -27.83
N SER A 85 4.92 3.71 -28.66
CA SER A 85 5.82 2.86 -29.41
C SER A 85 6.71 3.71 -30.33
N THR A 86 7.81 3.08 -30.74
CA THR A 86 8.55 3.34 -31.99
C THR A 86 9.64 4.41 -31.93
N GLU A 87 10.89 3.96 -31.77
CA GLU A 87 12.05 4.31 -32.60
C GLU A 87 12.89 3.01 -32.69
N GLU A 88 12.73 2.21 -33.74
CA GLU A 88 13.60 2.22 -34.93
C GLU A 88 14.95 2.93 -34.71
N SER A 89 16.01 2.14 -34.54
CA SER A 89 17.35 2.51 -35.01
C SER A 89 17.92 1.30 -35.72
N GLY A 90 17.90 1.38 -37.05
CA GLY A 90 18.78 0.58 -37.90
C GLY A 90 20.22 1.09 -37.86
N SER A 91 21.07 0.41 -38.63
CA SER A 91 22.50 0.68 -38.86
C SER A 91 23.39 0.27 -37.68
N SER A 92 24.44 -0.54 -37.81
CA SER A 92 25.27 -0.91 -38.96
C SER A 92 26.25 -2.00 -38.50
N GLU A 93 26.71 -2.81 -39.47
CA GLU A 93 27.78 -3.84 -39.44
C GLU A 93 27.42 -5.26 -38.97
#